data_AF-A0A1Q3CKC1-F1
#
_entry.id   AF-A0A1Q3CKC1-F1
#
_cell.length_a   1.000
_cell.length_b   1.000
_cell.length_c   1.000
_cell.angle_alpha   90.00
_cell.angle_beta   90.00
_cell.angle_gamma   90.00
#
_symmetry.space_group_name_H-M   'P 1'
#
loop_
_entity.id
_entity.type
_entity.pdbx_description
1 polymer ?
#
loop_
_entity_poly.entity_id
_entity_poly.type
_entity_poly.pdbx_seq_one_letter_code
_entity_poly.pdbx_strand_id
1 'polypeptide(L)'
;MHFSRFDLAKEAWDFLASQYTSADLAHQYQLVSTLNRLRQESGQSIDEFHSQVSYYWGLLAVYEPKWHCQEDQTLFTAYRDKLRLTQFLMALRDDFEPTRASILNRQPLPSLETALSELISEETRRLSITSQ
;
A
#
# COMPACT_ATOMS: atom_id res chain seq x y z
N MET A 1 -23.79 -27.61 -1.41
CA MET A 1 -22.65 -28.17 -2.18
C MET A 1 -22.86 -29.67 -2.31
N HIS A 2 -22.88 -30.21 -3.53
CA HIS A 2 -23.14 -31.63 -3.77
C HIS A 2 -21.80 -32.29 -4.16
N PHE A 3 -21.10 -32.84 -3.17
CA PHE A 3 -19.77 -33.46 -3.34
C PHE A 3 -19.82 -34.85 -3.99
N SER A 4 -21.01 -35.40 -4.24
CA SER A 4 -21.25 -36.69 -4.91
C SER A 4 -20.87 -36.73 -6.40
N ARG A 5 -20.28 -35.64 -6.93
CA ARG A 5 -19.77 -35.54 -8.31
C ARG A 5 -18.27 -35.79 -8.44
N PHE A 6 -17.56 -35.99 -7.34
CA PHE A 6 -16.12 -36.24 -7.33
C PHE A 6 -15.87 -37.68 -6.86
N ASP A 7 -15.17 -38.47 -7.68
CA ASP A 7 -14.88 -39.87 -7.36
C ASP A 7 -13.72 -39.99 -6.36
N LEU A 8 -12.88 -38.94 -6.29
CA LEU A 8 -11.74 -38.86 -5.39
C LEU A 8 -11.82 -37.60 -4.51
N ALA A 9 -11.49 -37.76 -3.22
CA ALA A 9 -11.36 -36.64 -2.29
C ALA A 9 -10.38 -35.57 -2.78
N LYS A 10 -9.36 -35.98 -3.55
CA LYS A 10 -8.41 -35.07 -4.18
C LYS A 10 -9.07 -34.15 -5.21
N GLU A 11 -9.99 -34.65 -6.04
CA GLU A 11 -10.69 -33.84 -7.05
C GLU A 11 -11.61 -32.81 -6.39
N ALA A 12 -12.28 -33.20 -5.31
CA ALA A 12 -13.05 -32.26 -4.50
C ALA A 12 -12.14 -31.19 -3.87
N TRP A 13 -10.96 -31.57 -3.37
CA TRP A 13 -9.97 -30.63 -2.83
C TRP A 13 -9.41 -29.69 -3.88
N ASP A 14 -8.99 -30.19 -5.04
CA ASP A 14 -8.45 -29.40 -6.14
C ASP A 14 -9.51 -28.43 -6.69
N PHE A 15 -10.77 -28.88 -6.79
CA PHE A 15 -11.89 -28.01 -7.16
C PHE A 15 -12.11 -26.89 -6.15
N LEU A 16 -12.17 -27.21 -4.85
CA LEU A 16 -12.30 -26.20 -3.80
C LEU A 16 -11.11 -25.24 -3.80
N ALA A 17 -9.89 -25.75 -3.87
CA ALA A 17 -8.67 -24.97 -3.95
C ALA A 17 -8.72 -23.99 -5.14
N SER A 18 -9.09 -24.44 -6.33
CA SER A 18 -9.21 -23.59 -7.52
C SER A 18 -10.24 -22.46 -7.34
N GLN A 19 -11.37 -22.74 -6.69
CA GLN A 19 -12.44 -21.77 -6.45
C GLN A 19 -12.03 -20.74 -5.38
N TYR A 20 -11.39 -21.19 -4.29
CA TYR A 20 -10.92 -20.30 -3.23
C TYR A 20 -9.69 -19.49 -3.64
N THR A 21 -8.78 -20.03 -4.45
CA THR A 21 -7.65 -19.27 -5.03
C THR A 21 -8.13 -18.19 -6.00
N SER A 22 -9.18 -18.46 -6.80
CA SER A 22 -9.77 -17.46 -7.69
C SER A 22 -10.43 -16.32 -6.91
N ALA A 23 -11.13 -16.65 -5.82
CA ALA A 23 -11.70 -15.66 -4.91
C ALA A 23 -10.61 -14.81 -4.22
N ASP A 24 -9.49 -15.43 -3.87
CA ASP A 24 -8.35 -14.75 -3.24
C ASP A 24 -7.69 -13.75 -4.19
N LEU A 25 -7.48 -14.13 -5.47
CA LEU A 25 -6.98 -13.22 -6.50
C LEU A 25 -7.95 -12.07 -6.79
N ALA A 26 -9.26 -12.34 -6.85
CA ALA A 26 -10.26 -11.30 -7.07
C ALA A 26 -10.28 -10.28 -5.92
N HIS A 27 -10.14 -10.75 -4.67
CA HIS A 27 -10.05 -9.87 -3.51
C HIS A 27 -8.75 -9.05 -3.51
N GLN A 28 -7.61 -9.68 -3.80
CA GLN A 28 -6.34 -8.98 -3.96
C GLN A 28 -6.44 -7.89 -5.04
N TYR A 29 -7.03 -8.21 -6.19
CA TYR A 29 -7.26 -7.25 -7.28
C TYR A 29 -8.09 -6.05 -6.82
N GLN A 30 -9.17 -6.29 -6.05
CA GLN A 30 -10.00 -5.21 -5.50
C GLN A 30 -9.20 -4.32 -4.55
N LEU A 31 -8.42 -4.90 -3.64
CA LEU A 31 -7.58 -4.15 -2.70
C LEU A 31 -6.53 -3.28 -3.43
N VAL A 32 -5.82 -3.87 -4.40
CA VAL A 32 -4.83 -3.15 -5.22
C VAL A 32 -5.50 -2.04 -6.03
N SER A 33 -6.65 -2.31 -6.65
CA SER A 33 -7.40 -1.32 -7.42
C SER A 33 -7.86 -0.16 -6.54
N THR A 34 -8.38 -0.44 -5.34
CA THR A 34 -8.81 0.60 -4.40
C THR A 34 -7.61 1.44 -3.95
N LEU A 35 -6.53 0.80 -3.50
CA LEU A 35 -5.31 1.47 -3.08
C LEU A 35 -4.74 2.39 -4.18
N ASN A 36 -4.70 1.93 -5.43
CA ASN A 36 -4.19 2.73 -6.56
C ASN A 36 -5.08 3.92 -6.93
N ARG A 37 -6.38 3.87 -6.58
CA ARG A 37 -7.34 4.95 -6.82
C ARG A 37 -7.40 5.94 -5.65
N LEU A 38 -6.89 5.60 -4.48
CA LEU A 38 -6.84 6.52 -3.35
C LEU A 38 -6.08 7.79 -3.72
N ARG A 39 -6.64 8.93 -3.37
CA ARG A 39 -6.02 10.24 -3.45
C ARG A 39 -6.34 10.97 -2.17
N GLN A 40 -5.41 11.77 -1.67
CA GLN A 40 -5.65 12.60 -0.49
C GLN A 40 -6.80 13.57 -0.78
N GLU A 41 -7.83 13.51 0.05
CA GLU A 41 -9.03 14.35 -0.10
C GLU A 41 -8.77 15.79 0.34
N SER A 42 -9.59 16.73 -0.15
CA SER A 42 -9.50 18.12 0.29
C SER A 42 -9.81 18.26 1.78
N GLY A 43 -8.89 18.82 2.54
CA GLY A 43 -9.03 18.99 4.00
C GLY A 43 -8.64 17.75 4.82
N GLN A 44 -8.32 16.63 4.18
CA GLN A 44 -7.78 15.45 4.86
C GLN A 44 -6.32 15.69 5.23
N SER A 45 -5.98 15.45 6.50
CA SER A 45 -4.61 15.60 6.99
C SER A 45 -3.67 14.53 6.43
N ILE A 46 -2.36 14.79 6.47
CA ILE A 46 -1.35 13.80 6.06
C ILE A 46 -1.43 12.52 6.90
N ASP A 47 -1.65 12.63 8.21
CA ASP A 47 -1.76 11.49 9.12
C ASP A 47 -3.00 10.63 8.86
N GLU A 48 -4.15 11.26 8.62
CA GLU A 48 -5.39 10.55 8.26
C GLU A 48 -5.23 9.80 6.94
N PHE A 49 -4.64 10.47 5.94
CA PHE A 49 -4.40 9.86 4.64
C PHE A 49 -3.39 8.70 4.74
N HIS A 50 -2.30 8.88 5.49
CA HIS A 50 -1.33 7.82 5.75
C HIS A 50 -1.96 6.61 6.45
N SER A 51 -2.85 6.84 7.43
CA SER A 51 -3.58 5.77 8.11
C SER A 51 -4.45 4.97 7.15
N GLN A 52 -5.15 5.66 6.23
CA GLN A 52 -5.97 5.02 5.21
C GLN A 52 -5.12 4.17 4.25
N VAL A 53 -4.01 4.70 3.74
CA VAL A 53 -3.11 3.96 2.84
C VAL A 53 -2.47 2.76 3.56
N SER A 54 -2.03 2.95 4.81
CA SER A 54 -1.44 1.90 5.65
C SER A 54 -2.40 0.76 5.93
N TYR A 55 -3.69 1.05 6.11
CA TYR A 55 -4.71 0.01 6.25
C TYR A 55 -4.72 -0.94 5.05
N TYR A 56 -4.73 -0.42 3.81
CA TYR A 56 -4.71 -1.25 2.60
C TYR A 56 -3.39 -1.99 2.41
N TRP A 57 -2.25 -1.38 2.75
CA TRP A 57 -0.98 -2.11 2.77
C TRP A 57 -1.00 -3.27 3.76
N GLY A 58 -1.62 -3.10 4.93
CA GLY A 58 -1.81 -4.16 5.92
C GLY A 58 -2.68 -5.30 5.39
N LEU A 59 -3.78 -4.99 4.69
CA LEU A 59 -4.62 -6.00 4.04
C LEU A 59 -3.85 -6.75 2.93
N LEU A 60 -3.02 -6.04 2.17
CA LEU A 60 -2.21 -6.63 1.10
C LEU A 60 -1.03 -7.46 1.62
N ALA A 61 -0.58 -7.24 2.85
CA ALA A 61 0.54 -7.98 3.43
C ALA A 61 0.28 -9.50 3.52
N VAL A 62 -0.99 -9.92 3.60
CA VAL A 62 -1.40 -11.35 3.61
C VAL A 62 -1.07 -12.04 2.28
N TYR A 63 -1.01 -11.27 1.20
CA TYR A 63 -0.71 -11.74 -0.16
C TYR A 63 0.78 -11.69 -0.51
N GLU A 64 1.62 -11.18 0.40
CA GLU A 64 3.06 -11.15 0.18
C GLU A 64 3.63 -12.59 0.20
N PRO A 65 4.63 -12.89 -0.64
CA PRO A 65 5.24 -14.22 -0.68
C PRO A 65 5.97 -14.51 0.64
N LYS A 66 6.01 -15.80 1.01
CA LYS A 66 6.80 -16.27 2.14
C LYS A 66 8.26 -16.41 1.72
N TRP A 67 9.15 -15.79 2.49
CA TRP A 67 10.59 -15.81 2.25
C TRP A 67 11.24 -16.94 3.06
N HIS A 68 12.13 -17.70 2.41
CA HIS A 68 12.91 -18.76 3.06
C HIS A 68 14.37 -18.35 3.28
N CYS A 69 14.78 -17.21 2.70
CA CYS A 69 16.12 -16.63 2.81
C CYS A 69 16.03 -15.20 3.34
N GLN A 70 16.89 -14.87 4.32
CA GLN A 70 16.92 -13.54 4.96
C GLN A 70 17.36 -12.43 3.99
N GLU A 71 18.27 -12.75 3.06
CA GLU A 71 18.77 -11.80 2.07
C GLU A 71 17.64 -11.36 1.12
N ASP A 72 16.91 -12.32 0.55
CA ASP A 72 15.77 -12.05 -0.33
C ASP A 72 14.66 -11.26 0.38
N GLN A 73 14.39 -11.60 1.65
CA GLN A 73 13.42 -10.87 2.46
C GLN A 73 13.84 -9.40 2.64
N THR A 74 15.13 -9.15 2.85
CA THR A 74 15.69 -7.79 3.03
C THR A 74 15.59 -7.00 1.73
N LEU A 75 15.96 -7.60 0.60
CA LEU A 75 15.85 -6.99 -0.72
C LEU A 75 14.40 -6.66 -1.08
N PHE A 76 13.48 -7.59 -0.82
CA PHE A 76 12.06 -7.38 -1.05
C PHE A 76 11.49 -6.27 -0.16
N THR A 77 11.87 -6.24 1.12
CA THR A 77 11.42 -5.19 2.06
C THR A 77 11.87 -3.82 1.57
N ALA A 78 13.12 -3.66 1.16
CA ALA A 78 13.63 -2.41 0.62
C ALA A 78 12.90 -2.00 -0.68
N TYR A 79 12.64 -2.95 -1.58
CA TYR A 79 11.87 -2.70 -2.81
C TYR A 79 10.43 -2.27 -2.50
N ARG A 80 9.76 -3.00 -1.61
CA ARG A 80 8.38 -2.73 -1.18
C ARG A 80 8.27 -1.36 -0.51
N ASP A 81 9.19 -1.02 0.38
CA ASP A 81 9.14 0.26 1.09
C ASP A 81 9.38 1.44 0.14
N LYS A 82 10.25 1.29 -0.86
CA LYS A 82 10.40 2.26 -1.96
C LYS A 82 9.12 2.43 -2.78
N LEU A 83 8.44 1.32 -3.12
CA LEU A 83 7.15 1.37 -3.83
C LEU A 83 6.09 2.08 -2.98
N ARG A 84 5.99 1.76 -1.69
CA ARG A 84 5.04 2.37 -0.76
C ARG A 84 5.26 3.88 -0.65
N LEU A 85 6.50 4.33 -0.50
CA LEU A 85 6.83 5.75 -0.52
C LEU A 85 6.39 6.41 -1.83
N THR A 86 6.73 5.81 -2.97
CA THR A 86 6.38 6.36 -4.28
C THR A 86 4.87 6.46 -4.47
N GLN A 87 4.14 5.39 -4.15
CA GLN A 87 2.68 5.34 -4.23
C GLN A 87 2.02 6.38 -3.32
N PHE A 88 2.52 6.53 -2.10
CA PHE A 88 2.02 7.53 -1.15
C PHE A 88 2.19 8.94 -1.71
N LEU A 89 3.41 9.31 -2.14
CA LEU A 89 3.70 10.63 -2.70
C LEU A 89 2.88 10.94 -3.97
N MET A 90 2.67 9.95 -4.83
CA MET A 90 1.85 10.08 -6.04
C MET A 90 0.37 10.38 -5.74
N ALA A 91 -0.11 9.96 -4.58
CA ALA A 91 -1.51 10.11 -4.20
C ALA A 91 -1.81 11.39 -3.39
N LEU A 92 -0.76 12.11 -2.96
CA LEU A 92 -0.90 13.38 -2.26
C LEU A 92 -1.46 14.49 -3.15
N ARG A 93 -2.12 15.46 -2.52
CA ARG A 93 -2.60 16.67 -3.20
C ARG A 93 -1.46 17.47 -3.79
N ASP A 94 -1.76 18.20 -4.86
CA ASP A 94 -0.80 19.05 -5.58
C ASP A 94 -0.24 20.18 -4.71
N ASP A 95 -0.95 20.52 -3.64
CA ASP A 95 -0.46 21.40 -2.58
C ASP A 95 0.95 20.98 -2.14
N PHE A 96 1.19 19.68 -1.95
CA PHE A 96 2.47 19.15 -1.47
C PHE A 96 3.52 18.92 -2.58
N GLU A 97 3.28 19.40 -3.81
CA GLU A 97 4.21 19.21 -4.93
C GLU A 97 5.65 19.64 -4.61
N PRO A 98 5.93 20.83 -4.00
CA PRO A 98 7.30 21.24 -3.72
C PRO A 98 8.02 20.30 -2.74
N THR A 99 7.30 19.83 -1.71
CA THR A 99 7.83 18.88 -0.73
C THR A 99 8.06 17.51 -1.36
N ARG A 100 7.13 17.05 -2.21
CA ARG A 100 7.27 15.81 -2.98
C ARG A 100 8.50 15.86 -3.90
N ALA A 101 8.69 16.95 -4.64
CA ALA A 101 9.86 17.13 -5.50
C ALA A 101 11.17 17.13 -4.70
N SER A 102 11.20 17.81 -3.55
CA SER A 102 12.35 17.81 -2.63
C SER A 102 12.71 16.40 -2.15
N ILE A 103 11.71 15.63 -1.72
CA ILE A 103 11.87 14.25 -1.26
C ILE A 103 12.41 13.35 -2.39
N LEU A 104 11.83 13.44 -3.60
CA LEU A 104 12.21 12.61 -4.74
C LEU A 104 13.61 12.90 -5.29
N ASN A 105 14.11 14.13 -5.14
CA ASN A 105 15.43 14.53 -5.61
C ASN A 105 16.56 14.18 -4.62
N ARG A 106 16.25 13.65 -3.43
CA ARG A 106 17.25 13.33 -2.41
C ARG A 106 17.96 12.01 -2.70
N GLN A 107 19.28 11.97 -2.45
CA GLN A 107 20.06 10.74 -2.45
C GLN A 107 20.84 10.58 -1.13
N PRO A 108 20.66 9.46 -0.39
CA PRO A 108 19.72 8.38 -0.65
C PRO A 108 18.25 8.83 -0.52
N LEU A 109 17.33 8.07 -1.13
CA LEU A 109 15.89 8.30 -0.99
C LEU A 109 15.50 8.12 0.49
N PRO A 110 14.75 9.06 1.11
CA PRO A 110 14.38 8.95 2.51
C PRO A 110 13.42 7.78 2.75
N SER A 111 13.29 7.36 4.01
CA SER A 111 12.27 6.39 4.41
C SER A 111 10.87 7.03 4.35
N LEU A 112 9.83 6.20 4.36
CA LEU A 112 8.45 6.66 4.47
C LEU A 112 8.23 7.51 5.73
N GLU A 113 8.80 7.12 6.86
CA GLU A 113 8.68 7.84 8.14
C GLU A 113 9.30 9.25 8.06
N THR A 114 10.49 9.36 7.46
CA THR A 114 11.15 10.66 7.25
C THR A 114 10.32 11.54 6.32
N ALA A 115 9.81 10.97 5.21
CA ALA A 115 8.93 11.70 4.30
C ALA A 115 7.65 12.18 4.97
N LEU A 116 7.02 11.35 5.81
CA LEU A 116 5.82 11.72 6.57
C LEU A 116 6.09 12.88 7.53
N SER A 117 7.21 12.84 8.26
CA SER A 117 7.60 13.90 9.17
C SER A 117 7.77 15.25 8.45
N GLU A 118 8.37 15.23 7.27
CA GLU A 118 8.53 16.43 6.42
C GLU A 118 7.18 16.95 5.91
N LEU A 119 6.28 16.06 5.50
CA LEU A 119 4.94 16.42 5.01
C LEU A 119 4.05 16.99 6.12
N ILE A 120 4.09 16.42 7.32
CA ILE A 120 3.35 16.91 8.49
C ILE A 120 3.87 18.30 8.91
N SER A 121 5.19 18.49 8.87
CA SER A 121 5.80 19.80 9.13
C SER A 121 5.33 20.85 8.12
N GLU A 122 5.29 20.49 6.84
CA GLU A 122 4.79 21.36 5.78
C GLU A 122 3.29 21.65 5.91
N GLU A 123 2.48 20.66 6.26
CA GLU A 123 1.05 20.82 6.54
C GLU A 123 0.83 21.85 7.67
N THR A 124 1.56 21.72 8.78
CA THR A 124 1.51 22.65 9.91
C THR A 124 1.90 24.07 9.49
N ARG A 125 2.95 24.21 8.68
CA ARG A 125 3.42 25.51 8.15
C ARG A 125 2.36 26.17 7.24
N ARG A 126 1.60 25.40 6.49
CA ARG A 126 0.52 25.93 5.62
C ARG A 126 -0.68 26.39 6.42
N LEU A 127 -1.07 25.63 7.44
CA LEU A 127 -2.17 25.98 8.31
C LEU A 127 -1.91 27.30 9.06
N SER A 128 -0.66 27.57 9.45
CA SER A 128 -0.29 28.83 10.11
C SER A 128 -0.35 30.04 9.18
N ILE A 129 -0.05 29.86 7.88
CA ILE A 129 -0.13 30.93 6.87
C ILE A 129 -1.57 31.26 6.51
N THR A 130 -2.44 30.25 6.40
CA THR A 130 -3.87 30.46 6.08
C THR A 130 -4.65 31.07 7.26
N SER A 131 -4.11 31.00 8.48
CA SER A 131 -4.74 31.56 9.69
C SER A 131 -4.39 33.03 9.95
N GLN A 132 -3.64 33.70 9.05
CA GLN A 132 -3.27 35.12 9.10
C GLN A 132 -4.03 35.92 8.05
#